data_AF-A0A8T7EQR0-F1
#
_entry.id   AF-A0A8T7EQR0-F1
#
_cell.length_a   1.000
_cell.length_b   1.000
_cell.length_c   1.000
_cell.angle_alpha   90.00
_cell.angle_beta   90.00
_cell.angle_gamma   90.00
#
_symmetry.space_group_name_H-M   'P 1'
#
loop_
_entity.id
_entity.type
_entity.pdbx_description
1 polymer ?
#
loop_
_entity_poly.entity_id
_entity_poly.type
_entity_poly.pdbx_seq_one_letter_code
_entity_poly.pdbx_strand_id
1 'polypeptide(L)'
;MARQRGDGERAIALLERAFEHDPANQDVIQLLIDANRSFRDRHSPKLPQTAYMIARQQWRSGLTHQALATIKSALDAAPGRTDLELLRAQIYQSSGAEIDAARSATDVVKKMPDCIEANRMLAEFWKRQGRSSDAQKFISRVESADPVLAYEIASGGPPPDGTFTLPLYDFRAVSNKASTAAKPEWLAAISNVTDAADSIEPAQAAESTADWLRSR
;
A
#
# COMPACT_ATOMS: atom_id res chain seq x y z
N MET A 1 -1.38 -34.32 0.23
CA MET A 1 -1.92 -33.60 1.40
C MET A 1 -0.97 -32.55 1.98
N ALA A 2 0.31 -32.86 2.25
CA ALA A 2 1.25 -31.87 2.82
C ALA A 2 1.50 -30.61 1.95
N ARG A 3 1.62 -30.77 0.62
CA ARG A 3 1.78 -29.65 -0.33
C ARG A 3 0.58 -28.71 -0.34
N GLN A 4 -0.63 -29.26 -0.41
CA GLN A 4 -1.90 -28.52 -0.37
C GLN A 4 -2.11 -27.77 0.95
N ARG A 5 -1.65 -28.34 2.08
CA ARG A 5 -1.68 -27.69 3.39
C ARG A 5 -0.66 -26.56 3.51
N GLY A 6 0.55 -26.75 2.96
CA GLY A 6 1.58 -25.71 2.90
C GLY A 6 1.16 -24.51 2.04
N ASP A 7 0.51 -24.76 0.91
CA ASP A 7 -0.04 -23.71 0.05
C ASP A 7 -1.23 -22.99 0.74
N GLY A 8 -2.03 -23.72 1.52
CA GLY A 8 -3.10 -23.17 2.35
C GLY A 8 -2.63 -22.19 3.43
N GLU A 9 -1.57 -22.53 4.18
CA GLU A 9 -1.02 -21.62 5.19
C GLU A 9 -0.42 -20.34 4.57
N ARG A 10 0.19 -20.44 3.38
CA ARG A 10 0.63 -19.25 2.64
C ARG A 10 -0.55 -18.38 2.20
N ALA A 11 -1.61 -18.99 1.68
CA ALA A 11 -2.81 -18.27 1.28
C ALA A 11 -3.44 -17.54 2.47
N ILE A 12 -3.57 -18.21 3.63
CA ILE A 12 -4.06 -17.57 4.86
C ILE A 12 -3.15 -16.40 5.26
N ALA A 13 -1.83 -16.59 5.28
CA ALA A 13 -0.91 -15.52 5.66
C ALA A 13 -1.04 -14.28 4.76
N LEU A 14 -1.22 -14.46 3.45
CA LEU A 14 -1.45 -13.38 2.49
C LEU A 14 -2.81 -12.70 2.69
N LEU A 15 -3.88 -13.47 2.92
CA LEU A 15 -5.20 -12.92 3.22
C LEU A 15 -5.21 -12.15 4.55
N GLU A 16 -4.45 -12.61 5.55
CA GLU A 16 -4.22 -11.85 6.78
C GLU A 16 -3.49 -10.53 6.49
N ARG A 17 -2.48 -10.49 5.60
CA ARG A 17 -1.82 -9.22 5.20
C ARG A 17 -2.81 -8.26 4.54
N ALA A 18 -3.65 -8.77 3.64
CA ALA A 18 -4.65 -7.97 2.94
C ALA A 18 -5.70 -7.40 3.91
N PHE A 19 -6.19 -8.25 4.82
CA PHE A 19 -7.16 -7.85 5.84
C PHE A 19 -6.62 -6.79 6.79
N GLU A 20 -5.34 -6.86 7.15
CA GLU A 20 -4.71 -5.84 7.99
C GLU A 20 -4.61 -4.46 7.33
N HIS A 21 -4.50 -4.44 6.00
CA HIS A 21 -4.44 -3.21 5.20
C HIS A 21 -5.82 -2.60 5.01
N ASP A 22 -6.81 -3.42 4.64
CA ASP A 22 -8.21 -3.01 4.48
C ASP A 22 -9.16 -3.93 5.28
N PRO A 23 -9.38 -3.62 6.57
CA PRO A 23 -10.24 -4.43 7.43
C PRO A 23 -11.73 -4.36 7.08
N ALA A 24 -12.16 -3.45 6.20
CA ALA A 24 -13.55 -3.28 5.81
C ALA A 24 -13.91 -4.07 4.53
N ASN A 25 -12.90 -4.56 3.82
CA ASN A 25 -13.08 -5.30 2.57
C ASN A 25 -13.80 -6.64 2.79
N GLN A 26 -15.06 -6.70 2.38
CA GLN A 26 -15.90 -7.89 2.57
C GLN A 26 -15.39 -9.12 1.80
N ASP A 27 -14.80 -8.92 0.62
CA ASP A 27 -14.26 -10.02 -0.18
C ASP A 27 -13.06 -10.67 0.51
N VAL A 28 -12.14 -9.85 1.04
CA VAL A 28 -10.97 -10.34 1.80
C VAL A 28 -11.41 -11.04 3.08
N ILE A 29 -12.40 -10.48 3.80
CA ILE A 29 -12.99 -11.10 4.98
C ILE A 29 -13.55 -12.49 4.65
N GLN A 30 -14.35 -12.59 3.59
CA GLN A 30 -15.00 -13.84 3.19
C GLN A 30 -13.96 -14.88 2.77
N LEU A 31 -12.99 -14.50 1.92
CA LEU A 31 -11.89 -15.37 1.51
C LEU A 31 -11.06 -15.87 2.71
N LEU A 32 -10.81 -15.02 3.70
CA LEU A 32 -10.07 -15.39 4.90
C LEU A 32 -10.83 -16.38 5.79
N ILE A 33 -12.15 -16.18 5.95
CA ILE A 33 -13.04 -17.11 6.67
C ILE A 33 -13.03 -18.47 5.97
N ASP A 34 -13.22 -18.50 4.65
CA ASP A 34 -13.28 -19.72 3.87
C ASP A 34 -11.92 -20.46 3.87
N ALA A 35 -10.81 -19.73 3.71
CA ALA A 35 -9.47 -20.31 3.82
C ALA A 35 -9.22 -20.93 5.21
N ASN A 36 -9.64 -20.28 6.30
CA ASN A 36 -9.52 -20.85 7.64
C ASN A 36 -10.41 -22.08 7.83
N ARG A 37 -11.60 -22.12 7.23
CA ARG A 37 -12.46 -23.30 7.26
C ARG A 37 -11.82 -24.46 6.52
N SER A 38 -11.35 -24.23 5.30
CA SER A 38 -10.81 -25.28 4.42
C SER A 38 -9.44 -25.80 4.83
N PHE A 39 -8.49 -24.92 5.19
CA PHE A 39 -7.11 -25.30 5.43
C PHE A 39 -6.78 -25.57 6.91
N ARG A 40 -7.55 -25.02 7.85
CA ARG A 40 -7.39 -25.22 9.30
C ARG A 40 -8.53 -26.00 9.96
N ASP A 41 -9.47 -26.51 9.17
CA ASP A 41 -10.63 -27.30 9.62
C ASP A 41 -11.47 -26.61 10.72
N ARG A 42 -11.54 -25.27 10.66
CA ARG A 42 -12.32 -24.47 11.62
C ARG A 42 -13.76 -24.36 11.15
N HIS A 43 -14.68 -24.98 11.86
CA HIS A 43 -16.09 -25.04 11.47
C HIS A 43 -16.79 -23.67 11.55
N SER A 44 -16.37 -22.81 12.51
CA SER A 44 -16.81 -21.42 12.66
C SER A 44 -15.61 -20.49 12.90
N PRO A 45 -14.80 -20.18 11.85
CA PRO A 45 -13.63 -19.36 12.01
C PRO A 45 -14.04 -17.91 12.28
N LYS A 46 -13.64 -17.39 13.44
CA LYS A 46 -13.69 -15.95 13.73
C LYS A 46 -12.59 -15.23 12.95
N LEU A 47 -12.81 -13.96 12.64
CA LEU A 47 -11.78 -13.11 12.07
C LEU A 47 -10.53 -13.13 12.97
N PRO A 48 -9.34 -13.40 12.40
CA PRO A 48 -8.13 -13.47 13.18
C PRO A 48 -7.78 -12.09 13.72
N GLN A 49 -7.48 -12.02 15.01
CA GLN A 49 -6.83 -10.86 15.62
C GLN A 49 -5.34 -11.00 15.38
N THR A 50 -4.84 -10.41 14.30
CA THR A 50 -3.43 -10.50 13.97
C THR A 50 -2.61 -9.57 14.87
N ALA A 51 -1.33 -9.92 15.08
CA ALA A 51 -0.46 -9.11 15.92
C ALA A 51 -0.33 -7.65 15.45
N TYR A 52 -0.39 -7.40 14.14
CA TYR A 52 -0.38 -6.06 13.57
C TYR A 52 -1.61 -5.26 13.99
N MET A 53 -2.81 -5.84 13.88
CA MET A 53 -4.05 -5.18 14.29
C MET A 53 -4.08 -4.90 15.78
N ILE A 54 -3.70 -5.89 16.60
CA ILE A 54 -3.63 -5.74 18.06
C ILE A 54 -2.67 -4.62 18.43
N ALA A 55 -1.45 -4.61 17.87
CA ALA A 55 -0.47 -3.58 18.15
C ALA A 55 -0.94 -2.19 17.68
N ARG A 56 -1.54 -2.10 16.49
CA ARG A 56 -2.09 -0.83 15.96
C ARG A 56 -3.24 -0.32 16.82
N GLN A 57 -4.11 -1.20 17.30
CA GLN A 57 -5.19 -0.84 18.22
C GLN A 57 -4.63 -0.37 19.56
N GLN A 58 -3.72 -1.13 20.17
CA GLN A 58 -3.03 -0.74 21.41
C GLN A 58 -2.38 0.64 21.27
N TRP A 59 -1.66 0.89 20.17
CA TRP A 59 -1.03 2.17 19.90
C TRP A 59 -2.05 3.31 19.79
N ARG A 60 -3.13 3.13 19.02
CA ARG A 60 -4.22 4.12 18.92
C ARG A 60 -4.91 4.39 20.25
N SER A 61 -4.93 3.41 21.16
CA SER A 61 -5.45 3.55 22.52
C SER A 61 -4.42 4.13 23.51
N GLY A 62 -3.23 4.55 23.06
CA GLY A 62 -2.18 5.11 23.91
C GLY A 62 -1.34 4.07 24.67
N LEU A 63 -1.56 2.77 24.42
CA LEU A 63 -0.87 1.66 25.09
C LEU A 63 0.45 1.31 24.36
N THR A 64 1.32 2.31 24.19
CA THR A 64 2.57 2.19 23.40
C THR A 64 3.45 1.02 23.84
N HIS A 65 3.67 0.85 25.15
CA HIS A 65 4.48 -0.26 25.65
C HIS A 65 3.89 -1.64 25.33
N GLN A 66 2.56 -1.78 25.41
CA GLN A 66 1.89 -3.03 25.07
C GLN A 66 1.96 -3.30 23.56
N ALA A 67 1.78 -2.26 22.73
CA ALA A 67 1.93 -2.37 21.29
C ALA A 67 3.33 -2.87 20.89
N LEU A 68 4.38 -2.29 21.47
CA LEU A 68 5.76 -2.72 21.23
C LEU A 68 6.04 -4.15 21.73
N ALA A 69 5.46 -4.55 22.86
CA ALA A 69 5.57 -5.92 23.36
C ALA A 69 4.88 -6.93 22.43
N THR A 70 3.68 -6.62 21.94
CA THR A 70 2.95 -7.41 20.95
C THR A 70 3.77 -7.57 19.67
N ILE A 71 4.33 -6.48 19.15
CA ILE A 71 5.19 -6.50 17.95
C ILE A 71 6.43 -7.36 18.18
N LYS A 72 7.11 -7.20 19.32
CA LYS A 72 8.29 -7.99 19.66
C LYS A 72 7.97 -9.49 19.65
N SER A 73 6.93 -9.90 20.38
CA SER A 73 6.52 -11.31 20.44
C SER A 73 6.19 -11.88 19.05
N ALA A 74 5.55 -11.07 18.20
CA ALA A 74 5.22 -11.48 16.84
C ALA A 74 6.45 -11.60 15.93
N LEU A 75 7.44 -10.71 16.08
CA LEU A 75 8.71 -10.77 15.35
C LEU A 75 9.59 -11.92 15.83
N ASP A 76 9.56 -12.27 17.13
CA ASP A 76 10.26 -13.43 17.67
C ASP A 76 9.72 -14.74 17.04
N ALA A 77 8.40 -14.80 16.77
CA ALA A 77 7.77 -15.93 16.09
C ALA A 77 7.96 -15.91 14.55
N ALA A 78 7.97 -14.72 13.95
CA ALA A 78 8.07 -14.52 12.50
C ALA A 78 8.98 -13.32 12.15
N PRO A 79 10.31 -13.50 12.12
CA PRO A 79 11.28 -12.41 11.90
C PRO A 79 11.22 -11.73 10.52
N GLY A 80 10.52 -12.34 9.56
CA GLY A 80 10.36 -11.82 8.20
C GLY A 80 9.27 -10.74 8.05
N ARG A 81 8.59 -10.36 9.13
CA ARG A 81 7.46 -9.43 9.11
C ARG A 81 7.91 -7.97 9.07
N THR A 82 8.37 -7.51 7.90
CA THR A 82 8.84 -6.13 7.70
C THR A 82 7.74 -5.08 7.89
N ASP A 83 6.48 -5.46 7.69
CA ASP A 83 5.30 -4.67 8.05
C ASP A 83 5.25 -4.34 9.55
N LEU A 84 5.57 -5.31 10.42
CA LEU A 84 5.65 -5.09 11.88
C LEU A 84 6.87 -4.27 12.27
N GLU A 85 7.99 -4.42 11.57
CA GLU A 85 9.18 -3.58 11.78
C GLU A 85 8.90 -2.12 11.43
N LEU A 86 8.15 -1.88 10.35
CA LEU A 86 7.70 -0.55 9.96
C LEU A 86 6.73 0.05 10.98
N LEU A 87 5.73 -0.73 11.42
CA LEU A 87 4.81 -0.29 12.49
C LEU A 87 5.57 0.05 13.77
N ARG A 88 6.60 -0.75 14.13
CA ARG A 88 7.47 -0.46 15.28
C ARG A 88 8.17 0.89 15.12
N ALA A 89 8.71 1.18 13.93
CA ALA A 89 9.36 2.46 13.63
C ALA A 89 8.38 3.64 13.77
N GLN A 90 7.15 3.50 13.24
CA GLN A 90 6.09 4.51 13.36
C GLN A 90 5.71 4.79 14.82
N ILE A 91 5.55 3.72 15.62
CA ILE A 91 5.24 3.85 17.04
C ILE A 91 6.36 4.61 17.76
N TYR A 92 7.63 4.22 17.55
CA TYR A 92 8.77 4.91 18.15
C TYR A 92 8.86 6.38 17.73
N GLN A 93 8.60 6.68 16.46
CA GLN A 93 8.61 8.06 15.96
C GLN A 93 7.55 8.90 16.68
N SER A 94 6.31 8.38 16.78
CA SER A 94 5.21 9.07 17.47
C SER A 94 5.43 9.26 18.96
N SER A 95 6.22 8.37 19.59
CA SER A 95 6.56 8.47 21.02
C SER A 95 7.81 9.30 21.29
N GLY A 96 8.41 9.94 20.27
CA GLY A 96 9.65 10.72 20.42
C GLY A 96 10.91 9.88 20.63
N ALA A 97 10.85 8.57 20.44
CA ALA A 97 12.02 7.67 20.54
C ALA A 97 12.77 7.65 19.21
N GLU A 98 13.36 8.79 18.85
CA GLU A 98 13.86 9.06 17.49
C GLU A 98 14.97 8.11 17.03
N ILE A 99 15.87 7.74 17.95
CA ILE A 99 16.97 6.81 17.67
C ILE A 99 16.42 5.39 17.39
N ASP A 100 15.44 4.94 18.17
CA ASP A 100 14.81 3.63 17.98
C ASP A 100 13.96 3.57 16.71
N ALA A 101 13.29 4.68 16.37
CA ALA A 101 12.58 4.85 15.12
C ALA A 101 13.55 4.75 13.93
N ALA A 102 14.64 5.52 13.95
CA ALA A 102 15.64 5.50 12.88
C ALA A 102 16.31 4.13 12.74
N ARG A 103 16.61 3.44 13.84
CA ARG A 103 17.14 2.07 13.81
C ARG A 103 16.15 1.10 13.17
N SER A 104 14.89 1.13 13.59
CA SER A 104 13.85 0.25 13.02
C SER A 104 13.60 0.55 11.54
N ALA A 105 13.52 1.82 11.14
CA ALA A 105 13.39 2.24 9.75
C ALA A 105 14.61 1.81 8.90
N THR A 106 15.82 1.87 9.49
CA THR A 106 17.04 1.36 8.83
C THR A 106 16.95 -0.14 8.53
N ASP A 107 16.42 -0.93 9.46
CA ASP A 107 16.24 -2.36 9.24
C ASP A 107 15.17 -2.65 8.19
N VAL A 108 14.12 -1.82 8.11
CA VAL A 108 13.12 -1.90 7.04
C VAL A 108 13.74 -1.61 5.67
N VAL A 109 14.49 -0.51 5.49
CA VAL A 109 15.06 -0.17 4.17
C VAL A 109 16.14 -1.16 3.70
N LYS A 110 16.80 -1.90 4.61
CA LYS A 110 17.69 -3.01 4.21
C LYS A 110 16.94 -4.13 3.48
N LYS A 111 15.67 -4.37 3.84
CA LYS A 111 14.81 -5.41 3.26
C LYS A 111 13.93 -4.87 2.12
N MET A 112 13.43 -3.65 2.27
CA MET A 112 12.57 -2.95 1.33
C MET A 112 13.15 -1.56 1.01
N PRO A 113 14.13 -1.46 0.10
CA PRO A 113 14.84 -0.20 -0.18
C PRO A 113 13.93 0.95 -0.63
N ASP A 114 12.79 0.62 -1.25
CA ASP A 114 11.84 1.59 -1.81
C ASP A 114 10.62 1.81 -0.90
N CYS A 115 10.70 1.39 0.38
CA CYS A 115 9.67 1.69 1.36
C CYS A 115 9.63 3.21 1.65
N ILE A 116 8.64 3.89 1.10
CA ILE A 116 8.52 5.35 1.17
C ILE A 116 8.45 5.85 2.62
N GLU A 117 7.62 5.22 3.45
CA GLU A 117 7.47 5.54 4.88
C GLU A 117 8.80 5.46 5.65
N ALA A 118 9.57 4.39 5.47
CA ALA A 118 10.84 4.22 6.15
C ALA A 118 11.91 5.21 5.64
N ASN A 119 11.96 5.45 4.33
CA ASN A 119 12.85 6.45 3.76
C ASN A 119 12.50 7.86 4.25
N ARG A 120 11.21 8.22 4.34
CA ARG A 120 10.77 9.49 4.92
C ARG A 120 11.26 9.64 6.36
N MET A 121 11.04 8.65 7.22
CA MET A 121 11.48 8.71 8.63
C MET A 121 12.99 8.94 8.75
N LEU A 122 13.78 8.26 7.91
CA LEU A 122 15.24 8.42 7.91
C LEU A 122 15.67 9.79 7.38
N ALA A 123 15.03 10.29 6.32
CA ALA A 123 15.29 11.63 5.80
C ALA A 123 15.00 12.70 6.86
N GLU A 124 13.83 12.65 7.49
CA GLU A 124 13.44 13.55 8.58
C GLU A 124 14.39 13.48 9.78
N PHE A 125 14.77 12.26 10.18
CA PHE A 125 15.74 12.04 11.26
C PHE A 125 17.07 12.74 10.95
N TRP A 126 17.68 12.47 9.80
CA TRP A 126 18.97 13.06 9.45
C TRP A 126 18.91 14.58 9.29
N LYS A 127 17.80 15.11 8.78
CA LYS A 127 17.56 16.56 8.73
C LYS A 127 17.53 17.17 10.14
N ARG A 128 16.81 16.56 11.09
CA ARG A 128 16.76 17.04 12.48
C ARG A 128 18.12 16.97 13.18
N GLN A 129 18.96 16.02 12.81
CA GLN A 129 20.35 15.94 13.28
C GLN A 129 21.30 16.97 12.62
N GLY A 130 20.81 17.85 11.74
CA GLY A 130 21.63 18.81 11.00
C GLY A 130 22.53 18.18 9.92
N ARG A 131 22.27 16.91 9.57
CA ARG A 131 23.06 16.12 8.61
C ARG A 131 22.31 15.97 7.29
N SER A 132 22.01 17.09 6.64
CA SER A 132 21.22 17.12 5.40
C SER A 132 21.85 16.33 4.25
N SER A 133 23.18 16.23 4.19
CA SER A 133 23.88 15.40 3.19
C SER A 133 23.53 13.91 3.33
N ASP A 134 23.39 13.40 4.56
CA ASP A 134 23.00 12.02 4.82
C ASP A 134 21.51 11.77 4.56
N ALA A 135 20.68 12.80 4.72
CA ALA A 135 19.25 12.75 4.40
C ALA A 135 19.01 12.60 2.89
N GLN A 136 19.87 13.20 2.05
CA GLN A 136 19.66 13.31 0.60
C GLN A 136 19.38 11.96 -0.08
N LYS A 137 20.12 10.90 0.29
CA LYS A 137 19.93 9.57 -0.31
C LYS A 137 18.52 9.00 -0.03
N PHE A 138 17.94 9.32 1.11
CA PHE A 138 16.59 8.87 1.48
C PHE A 138 15.53 9.75 0.84
N ILE A 139 15.77 11.06 0.74
CA ILE A 139 14.90 11.99 0.00
C ILE A 139 14.78 11.56 -1.46
N SER A 140 15.90 11.26 -2.12
CA SER A 140 15.89 10.80 -3.51
C SER A 140 15.15 9.46 -3.72
N ARG A 141 15.09 8.60 -2.70
CA ARG A 141 14.24 7.38 -2.76
C ARG A 141 12.77 7.74 -2.71
N VAL A 142 12.38 8.65 -1.82
CA VAL A 142 11.00 9.15 -1.73
C VAL A 142 10.59 9.83 -3.04
N GLU A 143 11.46 10.67 -3.59
CA GLU A 143 11.21 11.45 -4.81
C GLU A 143 10.80 10.59 -6.01
N SER A 144 11.34 9.37 -6.10
CA SER A 144 11.02 8.45 -7.19
C SER A 144 9.55 8.01 -7.24
N ALA A 145 8.86 8.03 -6.10
CA ALA A 145 7.45 7.65 -5.99
C ALA A 145 6.53 8.83 -5.66
N ASP A 146 7.02 9.77 -4.85
CA ASP A 146 6.27 10.94 -4.39
C ASP A 146 7.17 12.19 -4.40
N PRO A 147 7.24 12.89 -5.56
CA PRO A 147 8.02 14.12 -5.70
C PRO A 147 7.56 15.25 -4.78
N VAL A 148 6.26 15.31 -4.47
CA VAL A 148 5.68 16.34 -3.61
C VAL A 148 6.16 16.14 -2.18
N LEU A 149 6.03 14.92 -1.66
CA LEU A 149 6.52 14.58 -0.32
C LEU A 149 8.04 14.77 -0.22
N ALA A 150 8.81 14.40 -1.23
CA ALA A 150 10.25 14.63 -1.24
C ALA A 150 10.60 16.12 -1.16
N TYR A 151 9.88 16.97 -1.89
CA TYR A 151 10.03 18.43 -1.79
C TYR A 151 9.69 18.93 -0.38
N GLU A 152 8.60 18.47 0.21
CA GLU A 152 8.19 18.84 1.57
C GLU A 152 9.25 18.47 2.60
N ILE A 153 9.78 17.25 2.52
CA ILE A 153 10.86 16.81 3.40
C ILE A 153 12.09 17.68 3.18
N ALA A 154 12.46 18.01 1.95
CA ALA A 154 13.66 18.80 1.64
C ALA A 154 13.53 20.26 2.11
N SER A 155 12.44 20.93 1.76
CA SER A 155 12.19 22.36 1.96
C SER A 155 11.57 22.68 3.32
N GLY A 156 10.91 21.71 3.96
CA GLY A 156 10.16 21.90 5.22
C GLY A 156 8.77 22.52 5.04
N GLY A 157 8.24 22.55 3.82
CA GLY A 157 6.93 23.11 3.49
C GLY A 157 6.45 22.68 2.10
N PRO A 158 5.16 22.90 1.79
CA PRO A 158 4.56 22.46 0.52
C PRO A 158 5.20 23.16 -0.69
N PRO A 159 5.25 22.50 -1.86
CA PRO A 159 5.71 23.13 -3.09
C PRO A 159 4.75 24.24 -3.54
N PRO A 160 5.24 25.31 -4.19
CA PRO A 160 4.39 26.29 -4.86
C PRO A 160 3.46 25.63 -5.88
N ASP A 161 2.29 26.23 -6.09
CA ASP A 161 1.32 25.77 -7.08
C ASP A 161 1.96 25.69 -8.48
N GLY A 162 1.70 24.58 -9.19
CA GLY A 162 2.23 24.36 -10.54
C GLY A 162 3.68 23.87 -10.60
N THR A 163 4.37 23.65 -9.46
CA THR A 163 5.73 23.07 -9.43
C THR A 163 5.77 21.68 -10.07
N PHE A 164 4.76 20.85 -9.76
CA PHE A 164 4.60 19.53 -10.35
C PHE A 164 3.34 19.53 -11.21
N THR A 165 3.52 19.37 -12.52
CA THR A 165 2.43 19.28 -13.49
C THR A 165 2.56 17.99 -14.27
N LEU A 166 1.47 17.23 -14.35
CA LEU A 166 1.37 16.07 -15.25
C LEU A 166 0.70 16.55 -16.53
N PRO A 167 1.40 16.57 -17.67
CA PRO A 167 0.76 16.92 -18.93
C PRO A 167 -0.35 15.91 -19.21
N LEU A 168 -1.55 16.41 -19.51
CA LEU A 168 -2.65 15.54 -19.89
C LEU A 168 -2.26 14.82 -21.20
N TYR A 169 -2.20 13.50 -21.16
CA TYR A 169 -1.89 12.73 -22.36
C TYR A 169 -3.07 12.78 -23.32
N ASP A 170 -2.86 13.27 -24.54
CA ASP A 170 -3.90 13.33 -25.57
C ASP A 170 -4.16 11.93 -26.17
N PHE A 171 -5.00 11.17 -25.47
CA PHE A 171 -5.40 9.83 -25.88
C PHE A 171 -6.10 9.82 -27.25
N ARG A 172 -6.85 10.88 -27.61
CA ARG A 172 -7.63 10.92 -28.86
C ARG A 172 -6.72 11.09 -30.08
N ALA A 173 -5.69 11.91 -29.99
CA ALA A 173 -4.72 12.05 -31.08
C ALA A 173 -3.97 10.74 -31.36
N VAL A 174 -3.67 9.96 -30.32
CA VAL A 174 -3.00 8.66 -30.44
C VAL A 174 -3.97 7.58 -30.94
N SER A 175 -5.21 7.52 -30.43
CA SER A 175 -6.18 6.53 -30.90
C SER A 175 -6.54 6.74 -32.37
N ASN A 176 -6.69 7.98 -32.83
CA ASN A 176 -6.95 8.28 -34.24
C ASN A 176 -5.78 7.86 -35.15
N LYS A 177 -4.54 7.96 -34.68
CA LYS A 177 -3.36 7.42 -35.40
C LYS A 177 -3.27 5.89 -35.34
N ALA A 178 -3.69 5.27 -34.24
CA ALA A 178 -3.72 3.81 -34.11
C ALA A 178 -4.83 3.18 -34.96
N SER A 179 -5.97 3.86 -35.12
CA SER A 179 -7.08 3.42 -35.98
C SER A 179 -6.75 3.46 -37.47
N THR A 180 -5.76 4.24 -37.89
CA THR A 180 -5.25 4.26 -39.28
C THR A 180 -4.08 3.30 -39.50
N ALA A 181 -3.48 2.76 -38.43
CA ALA A 181 -2.54 1.66 -38.53
C ALA A 181 -3.30 0.34 -38.75
N ALA A 182 -2.74 -0.56 -39.57
CA ALA A 182 -3.34 -1.86 -39.82
C ALA A 182 -3.62 -2.58 -38.48
N LYS A 183 -4.86 -3.05 -38.28
CA LYS A 183 -5.27 -3.78 -37.07
C LYS A 183 -4.27 -4.93 -36.80
N PRO A 184 -3.61 -4.97 -35.64
CA PRO A 184 -2.66 -6.03 -35.33
C PRO A 184 -3.39 -7.38 -35.15
N GLU A 185 -2.73 -8.49 -35.51
CA GLU A 185 -3.35 -9.82 -35.58
C GLU A 185 -3.99 -10.29 -34.26
N TRP A 186 -3.43 -9.92 -33.10
CA TRP A 186 -4.00 -10.27 -31.79
C TRP A 186 -5.40 -9.68 -31.58
N LEU A 187 -5.70 -8.55 -32.21
CA LEU A 187 -6.99 -7.87 -32.13
C LEU A 187 -8.05 -8.59 -32.98
N ALA A 188 -7.64 -9.22 -34.08
CA ALA A 188 -8.50 -10.12 -34.86
C ALA A 188 -8.84 -11.41 -34.08
N ALA A 189 -7.93 -11.91 -33.26
CA ALA A 189 -8.17 -13.08 -32.41
C ALA A 189 -9.18 -12.83 -31.27
N ILE A 190 -9.28 -11.60 -30.77
CA ILE A 190 -10.22 -11.21 -29.71
C ILE A 190 -11.62 -10.87 -30.27
N SER A 191 -11.73 -10.61 -31.58
CA SER A 191 -12.98 -10.19 -32.22
C SER A 191 -14.12 -11.22 -32.04
N ASN A 192 -13.79 -12.49 -31.84
CA ASN A 192 -14.78 -13.55 -31.59
C ASN A 192 -15.38 -13.53 -30.16
N VAL A 193 -14.90 -12.65 -29.26
CA VAL A 193 -15.41 -12.49 -27.88
C VAL A 193 -16.26 -11.23 -27.73
N THR A 194 -16.12 -10.24 -28.63
CA THR A 194 -16.77 -8.93 -28.53
C THR A 194 -18.14 -8.83 -29.20
N ASP A 195 -18.62 -9.88 -29.87
CA ASP A 195 -20.00 -9.90 -30.41
C ASP A 195 -21.07 -9.82 -29.29
N ALA A 196 -20.68 -10.00 -28.01
CA ALA A 196 -21.54 -9.75 -26.85
C ALA A 196 -21.45 -8.30 -26.30
N ALA A 197 -20.46 -7.51 -26.73
CA ALA A 197 -20.26 -6.12 -26.31
C ALA A 197 -21.00 -5.11 -27.20
N ASP A 198 -21.34 -5.48 -28.44
CA ASP A 198 -22.13 -4.65 -29.36
C ASP A 198 -23.61 -4.48 -28.94
N SER A 199 -24.05 -5.19 -27.90
CA SER A 199 -25.34 -4.96 -27.22
C SER A 199 -25.28 -3.92 -26.08
N ILE A 200 -24.12 -3.28 -25.85
CA ILE A 200 -24.05 -2.13 -24.94
C ILE A 200 -24.39 -0.89 -25.77
N GLU A 201 -25.67 -0.49 -25.73
CA GLU A 201 -26.06 0.81 -26.28
C GLU A 201 -25.16 1.90 -25.67
N PRO A 202 -24.58 2.80 -26.48
CA PRO A 202 -23.91 3.97 -25.93
C PRO A 202 -24.96 4.71 -25.10
N ALA A 203 -24.71 4.83 -23.80
CA ALA A 203 -25.53 5.71 -22.96
C ALA A 203 -25.61 7.04 -23.69
N GLN A 204 -26.82 7.39 -24.15
CA GLN A 204 -27.09 8.65 -24.81
C GLN A 204 -26.45 9.73 -23.95
N ALA A 205 -25.67 10.61 -24.57
CA ALA A 205 -25.08 11.75 -23.92
C ALA A 205 -26.21 12.67 -23.41
N ALA A 206 -26.80 12.28 -22.28
CA ALA A 206 -27.49 13.20 -21.42
C ALA A 206 -26.39 14.13 -20.92
N GLU A 207 -26.48 15.40 -21.32
CA GLU A 207 -25.91 16.53 -20.60
C GLU A 207 -26.48 16.54 -19.17
N SER A 208 -26.06 15.56 -18.38
CA SER A 208 -26.33 15.41 -16.97
C SER A 208 -24.95 15.42 -16.35
N THR A 209 -24.46 16.63 -16.10
CA THR A 209 -23.40 16.83 -15.11
C THR A 209 -23.83 16.06 -13.87
N ALA A 210 -23.13 14.98 -13.55
CA ALA A 210 -23.49 14.12 -12.44
C ALA A 210 -23.65 14.96 -11.17
N ASP A 211 -24.80 14.84 -10.51
CA ASP A 211 -25.22 15.73 -9.41
C ASP A 211 -24.22 15.79 -8.24
N TRP A 212 -23.28 14.85 -8.14
CA TRP A 212 -22.21 14.85 -7.15
C TRP A 212 -21.09 15.87 -7.44
N LEU A 213 -21.03 16.47 -8.64
CA LEU A 213 -20.13 17.59 -8.98
C LEU A 213 -20.74 18.97 -8.64
N ARG A 214 -21.98 19.03 -8.15
CA ARG A 214 -22.57 20.24 -7.58
C ARG A 214 -22.47 20.21 -6.06
N SER A 215 -21.32 20.68 -5.56
CA SER A 215 -21.07 21.23 -4.23
C SER A 215 -21.37 20.37 -2.98
N ARG A 216 -20.30 20.01 -2.26
CA ARG A 216 -19.96 20.64 -0.97
C ARG A 216 -18.46 20.82 -0.84
#